data_AF-X0LJB5-F1
#
_entry.id   AF-X0LJB5-F1
#
_cell.length_a   1.000
_cell.length_b   1.000
_cell.length_c   1.000
_cell.angle_alpha   90.00
_cell.angle_beta   90.00
_cell.angle_gamma   90.00
#
_symmetry.space_group_name_H-M   'P 1'
#
loop_
_entity.id
_entity.type
_entity.pdbx_description
1 polymer ?
#
loop_
_entity_poly.entity_id
_entity_poly.type
_entity_poly.pdbx_seq_one_letter_code
_entity_poly.pdbx_strand_id
1 'polypeptide(L)' 'MELTKKPTPKSILIFGAAGHIGQPLAEYLTREAPDIPIFACRQKHRKAENTAEQVSRGPGSRG' A
#
# COMPACT_ATOMS: atom_id res chain seq x y z
N MET A 1 -11.41 -30.50 -14.35
CA MET A 1 -10.92 -29.13 -14.58
C MET A 1 -9.72 -28.91 -13.67
N GLU A 2 -8.52 -29.11 -14.18
CA GLU A 2 -7.29 -28.78 -13.45
C GLU A 2 -7.21 -27.26 -13.38
N LEU A 3 -7.52 -26.70 -12.21
CA LEU A 3 -7.14 -25.33 -11.89
C LEU A 3 -5.62 -25.31 -12.01
N THR A 4 -5.07 -24.47 -12.90
CA THR A 4 -3.64 -24.28 -13.07
C THR A 4 -3.04 -23.83 -11.74
N LYS A 5 -2.65 -24.82 -10.90
CA LYS A 5 -2.01 -24.57 -9.63
C LYS A 5 -0.62 -24.05 -9.95
N LYS A 6 -0.51 -22.72 -10.00
CA LYS A 6 0.78 -22.06 -10.01
C LYS A 6 1.55 -22.56 -8.78
N PRO A 7 2.83 -22.90 -8.93
CA PRO A 7 3.64 -23.30 -7.79
C PRO A 7 3.63 -22.16 -6.76
N THR A 8 3.54 -22.54 -5.49
CA THR A 8 3.61 -21.58 -4.37
C THR A 8 4.92 -20.79 -4.48
N PRO A 9 4.87 -19.44 -4.44
CA PRO A 9 6.08 -18.64 -4.51
C PRO A 9 6.97 -18.91 -3.30
N LYS A 10 8.28 -18.96 -3.52
CA LYS A 10 9.27 -19.16 -2.45
C LYS A 10 9.48 -17.92 -1.58
N SER A 11 9.16 -16.74 -2.12
CA SER A 11 9.21 -15.45 -1.41
C SER A 11 8.42 -14.40 -2.18
N ILE A 12 8.05 -13.31 -1.50
CA ILE A 12 7.29 -12.18 -2.07
C ILE A 12 8.03 -10.87 -1.75
N LEU A 13 8.20 -10.01 -2.76
CA LEU A 13 8.74 -8.66 -2.62
C LEU A 13 7.64 -7.63 -2.91
N ILE A 14 7.38 -6.71 -1.98
CA ILE A 14 6.36 -5.68 -2.08
C ILE A 14 7.03 -4.30 -2.11
N PHE A 15 6.93 -3.60 -3.24
CA PHE A 15 7.26 -2.17 -3.33
C PHE A 15 6.08 -1.30 -2.88
N GLY A 16 6.37 -0.14 -2.29
CA GLY A 16 5.32 0.74 -1.77
C GLY A 16 4.58 0.12 -0.57
N ALA A 17 5.26 -0.75 0.20
CA ALA A 17 4.67 -1.48 1.32
C ALA A 17 4.25 -0.60 2.51
N ALA A 18 4.52 0.71 2.45
CA ALA A 18 4.04 1.72 3.39
C ALA A 18 2.85 2.54 2.85
N GLY A 19 2.40 2.25 1.62
CA GLY A 19 1.27 2.94 0.99
C GLY A 19 -0.08 2.32 1.36
N HIS A 20 -1.15 3.01 0.97
CA HIS A 20 -2.53 2.65 1.28
C HIS A 20 -2.95 1.24 0.82
N ILE A 21 -2.36 0.70 -0.26
CA ILE A 21 -2.56 -0.70 -0.68
C ILE A 21 -1.45 -1.62 -0.18
N GLY A 22 -0.20 -1.18 -0.27
CA GLY A 22 0.95 -2.03 0.02
C GLY A 22 1.01 -2.48 1.48
N GLN A 23 0.56 -1.63 2.42
CA GLN A 23 0.51 -1.98 3.83
C GLN A 23 -0.52 -3.09 4.13
N PRO A 24 -1.82 -2.93 3.82
CA PRO A 24 -2.79 -3.99 4.11
C PRO A 24 -2.51 -5.29 3.35
N LEU A 25 -1.90 -5.21 2.15
CA LEU A 25 -1.47 -6.40 1.42
C LEU A 25 -0.35 -7.15 2.15
N ALA A 26 0.66 -6.43 2.65
CA ALA A 26 1.75 -7.05 3.43
C ALA A 26 1.23 -7.68 4.72
N GLU A 27 0.31 -7.01 5.41
CA GLU A 27 -0.34 -7.53 6.63
C GLU A 27 -1.18 -8.79 6.33
N TYR A 28 -1.97 -8.76 5.26
CA TYR A 28 -2.75 -9.91 4.81
C TYR A 28 -1.84 -11.12 4.51
N LEU A 29 -0.79 -10.93 3.71
CA LEU A 29 0.12 -12.01 3.33
C LEU A 29 0.87 -12.58 4.53
N THR A 30 1.24 -11.74 5.49
CA THR A 30 1.90 -12.18 6.73
C THR A 30 0.98 -13.08 7.56
N ARG A 31 -0.35 -12.85 7.51
CA ARG A 31 -1.34 -13.65 8.24
C ARG A 31 -1.73 -14.93 7.51
N GLU A 32 -2.00 -14.84 6.21
CA GLU A 32 -2.54 -15.96 5.43
C GLU A 32 -1.45 -16.90 4.88
N ALA A 33 -0.21 -16.44 4.78
CA ALA A 33 0.92 -17.21 4.30
C ALA A 33 2.20 -16.96 5.12
N PRO A 34 2.17 -17.25 6.44
CA PRO A 34 3.30 -16.98 7.34
C PRO A 34 4.58 -17.75 6.96
N ASP A 35 4.44 -18.88 6.25
CA ASP A 35 5.55 -19.70 5.80
C ASP A 35 6.27 -19.15 4.57
N ILE A 36 5.72 -18.12 3.91
CA ILE A 36 6.34 -17.49 2.75
C ILE A 36 7.07 -16.23 3.22
N PRO A 37 8.40 -16.14 3.05
CA PRO A 37 9.14 -14.93 3.36
C PRO A 37 8.64 -13.72 2.57
N ILE A 38 8.28 -12.64 3.28
CA ILE A 38 7.81 -11.38 2.70
C ILE A 38 8.85 -10.28 2.94
N PHE A 39 9.26 -9.62 1.87
CA PHE A 39 10.15 -8.47 1.88
C PHE A 39 9.36 -7.21 1.53
N ALA A 40 9.34 -6.24 2.44
CA ALA A 40 8.59 -5.01 2.29
C ALA A 40 9.55 -3.83 2.04
N CYS A 41 9.59 -3.32 0.81
CA CYS A 41 10.29 -2.09 0.49
C CYS A 41 9.44 -0.89 0.92
N ARG A 42 9.75 -0.36 2.10
CA ARG A 42 9.19 0.90 2.61
C ARG A 42 10.19 2.00 2.31
N GLN A 43 9.77 3.02 1.56
CA GLN A 43 10.54 4.24 1.48
C GLN A 43 10.55 4.84 2.89
N LYS A 44 11.72 5.12 3.47
CA LYS A 44 11.78 5.95 4.68
C LYS A 44 11.18 7.30 4.30
N HIS A 45 9.98 7.61 4.79
CA HIS A 45 9.47 8.97 4.71
C HIS A 45 10.48 9.88 5.41
N ARG A 46 11.16 10.74 4.65
CA ARG A 46 11.59 12.03 5.19
C ARG A 46 10.29 12.76 5.49
N LYS A 47 10.01 13.04 6.76
CA LYS A 47 8.84 13.78 7.23
C LYS A 47 8.70 15.05 6.37
N ALA A 48 7.75 15.05 5.45
CA ALA A 48 7.38 16.26 4.73
C ALA A 48 6.27 16.92 5.54
N GLU A 49 6.66 17.80 6.45
CA GLU A 49 5.74 18.82 6.95
C GLU A 49 5.50 19.79 5.79
N ASN A 50 4.35 19.70 5.12
CA ASN A 50 3.62 20.91 4.80
C ASN A 50 2.14 20.67 4.52
N THR A 51 1.36 21.41 5.29
CA THR A 51 -0.05 21.78 5.18
C THR A 51 -0.52 21.94 3.74
N ALA A 52 -1.31 21.01 3.22
CA ALA A 52 -2.22 21.30 2.12
C ALA A 52 -3.54 21.74 2.74
N GLU A 53 -3.64 23.06 2.88
CA GLU A 53 -4.84 23.80 3.25
C GLU A 53 -6.04 23.27 2.44
N GLN A 54 -7.07 22.86 3.16
CA GLN A 54 -8.36 22.51 2.57
C GLN A 54 -8.85 23.73 1.78
N VAL A 55 -8.89 23.64 0.45
CA VAL A 55 -9.68 24.57 -0.37
C VAL A 55 -11.15 24.28 -0.09
N SER A 56 -11.64 24.85 1.00
CA SER A 56 -13.05 24.90 1.34
C SER A 56 -13.67 26.12 0.65
N ARG A 57 -14.63 25.84 -0.24
CA ARG A 57 -15.86 26.60 -0.48
C ARG A 57 -15.70 28.05 -0.96
N GLY A 58 -16.06 28.28 -2.23
CA GLY A 58 -16.16 29.63 -2.78
C GLY A 58 -17.29 30.46 -2.18
N PRO A 59 -17.40 31.74 -2.59
CA PRO A 59 -18.67 32.43 -2.65
C PRO A 59 -18.99 32.85 -4.08
N GLY A 60 -20.27 32.71 -4.44
CA GLY A 60 -20.85 33.35 -5.62
C GLY A 60 -20.94 34.88 -5.46
N SER A 61 -21.53 35.48 -6.50
CA SER A 61 -21.90 36.90 -6.67
C SER A 61 -20.83 37.85 -7.23
N ARG A 62 -21.02 38.21 -8.50
CA ARG A 62 -20.95 39.57 -9.04
C ARG A 62 -22.20 39.65 -9.94
N GLY A 63 -23.21 40.46 -9.66
CA GLY A 63 -23.11 41.89 -9.38
C GLY A 63 -23.18 42.57 -10.73
#